data_AF-A0A557SY62-F1
#
_entry.id   AF-A0A557SY62-F1
#
_cell.length_a   1.000
_cell.length_b   1.000
_cell.length_c   1.000
_cell.angle_alpha   90.00
_cell.angle_beta   90.00
_cell.angle_gamma   90.00
#
_symmetry.space_group_name_H-M   'P 1'
#
loop_
_entity.id
_entity.type
_entity.pdbx_description
1 polymer ?
#
loop_
_entity_poly.entity_id
_entity_poly.type
_entity_poly.pdbx_seq_one_letter_code
_entity_poly.pdbx_strand_id
1 'polypeptide(L)'
;MKLLALTTIFLLTVTIGYAQSEANAQEGEFTLTINPGATNSDSLNPIEPVNVTIPVGASVVWLNKDSVYHQIVSGTPEAGPTNIFYGDFFGPNESYNRTFDSAGVIDYYDPIWTNIKGQITTVSENNTESGFGTTSSNFTTSNDANRENGTPLTNEPTQSSTSEAFQSNNVNTPDVGNSIQPQSGIIGENTQSFTTDQQQQPVQQQPVQQQPVQQQPVQQPTEQIVQDQLQIPQHDTIDSFKANGKINSFIVTSSSAWNATGDWNMIVENGEMKNFVTNMAWFNGTTGHTHDFLNFDSSGEIELPPDNILTIDGDMDVASNGVISWDGVESTINIGGGGKTITISVDHEDTDHHFAGQSIVGTVTSLTPCSDSPGASMEILPTCN
;
A
#
# COMPACT_ATOMS: atom_id res chain seq x y z
N MET A 1 58.37 -25.70 63.52
CA MET A 1 58.37 -26.07 62.08
C MET A 1 57.30 -27.13 61.83
N LYS A 2 56.66 -27.07 60.65
CA LYS A 2 55.49 -27.84 60.15
C LYS A 2 54.15 -27.27 60.64
N LEU A 3 53.44 -26.35 59.95
CA LEU A 3 53.03 -26.17 58.54
C LEU A 3 51.95 -27.16 58.06
N LEU A 4 50.87 -26.59 57.49
CA LEU A 4 49.77 -27.14 56.66
C LEU A 4 48.54 -27.72 57.39
N ALA A 5 47.29 -27.46 57.01
CA ALA A 5 46.69 -26.58 55.99
C ALA A 5 45.18 -26.44 56.29
N LEU A 6 44.62 -25.22 56.21
CA LEU A 6 43.18 -25.02 56.06
C LEU A 6 42.85 -25.03 54.57
N THR A 7 42.07 -26.00 54.11
CA THR A 7 41.55 -26.07 52.75
C THR A 7 40.26 -25.27 52.66
N THR A 8 40.33 -24.08 52.07
CA THR A 8 39.17 -23.31 51.58
C THR A 8 38.76 -23.86 50.21
N ILE A 9 37.52 -24.32 50.10
CA ILE A 9 36.89 -24.72 48.84
C ILE A 9 36.49 -23.44 48.10
N PHE A 10 37.18 -23.14 47.00
CA PHE A 10 36.80 -22.07 46.06
C PHE A 10 35.88 -22.68 45.00
N LEU A 11 34.58 -22.41 45.12
CA LEU A 11 33.58 -22.84 44.15
C LEU A 11 33.64 -21.88 42.95
N LEU A 12 34.30 -22.33 41.89
CA LEU A 12 34.49 -21.58 40.65
C LEU A 12 33.26 -21.79 39.76
N THR A 13 32.29 -20.87 39.84
CA THR A 13 31.14 -20.86 38.94
C THR A 13 31.61 -20.43 37.55
N VAL A 14 31.65 -21.39 36.62
CA VAL A 14 31.86 -21.13 35.19
C VAL A 14 30.56 -20.55 34.64
N THR A 15 30.54 -19.22 34.44
CA THR A 15 29.50 -18.57 33.63
C THR A 15 29.86 -18.80 32.17
N ILE A 16 29.11 -19.68 31.50
CA ILE A 16 29.12 -19.77 30.04
C ILE A 16 28.42 -18.50 29.54
N GLY A 17 29.20 -17.55 29.03
CA GLY A 17 28.67 -16.42 28.30
C GLY A 17 28.06 -16.93 27.00
N TYR A 18 26.74 -16.95 26.91
CA TYR A 18 26.07 -17.01 25.63
C TYR A 18 26.27 -15.65 24.99
N ALA A 19 27.17 -15.57 24.00
CA ALA A 19 27.16 -14.44 23.10
C ALA A 19 25.83 -14.51 22.34
N GLN A 20 24.87 -13.68 22.73
CA GLN A 20 23.74 -13.38 21.85
C GLN A 20 24.35 -12.73 20.60
N SER A 21 24.07 -13.30 19.43
CA SER A 21 24.36 -12.62 18.19
C SER A 21 23.45 -11.40 18.12
N GLU A 22 23.96 -10.25 18.54
CA GLU A 22 23.36 -8.97 18.22
C GLU A 22 23.48 -8.82 16.70
N ALA A 23 22.37 -9.04 15.99
CA ALA A 23 22.23 -8.50 14.65
C ALA A 23 22.26 -6.98 14.84
N ASN A 24 23.40 -6.36 14.55
CA ASN A 24 23.51 -4.91 14.48
C ASN A 24 22.50 -4.45 13.42
N ALA A 25 21.35 -3.92 13.83
CA ALA A 25 20.58 -3.04 12.97
C ALA A 25 21.47 -1.81 12.76
N GLN A 26 22.11 -1.72 11.60
CA GLN A 26 22.86 -0.53 11.26
C GLN A 26 21.85 0.57 10.96
N GLU A 27 21.69 1.50 11.93
CA GLU A 27 20.84 2.68 11.78
C GLU A 27 21.36 3.54 10.61
N GLY A 28 20.79 3.33 9.43
CA GLY A 28 21.09 4.10 8.23
C GLY A 28 19.78 4.53 7.57
N GLU A 29 19.61 5.83 7.38
CA GLU A 29 18.55 6.39 6.55
C GLU A 29 19.17 6.90 5.24
N PHE A 30 18.59 6.49 4.11
CA PHE A 30 19.06 6.85 2.78
C PHE A 30 17.95 7.55 2.02
N THR A 31 18.15 8.83 1.68
CA THR A 31 17.13 9.62 0.99
C THR A 31 17.32 9.59 -0.52
N LEU A 32 16.25 9.29 -1.24
CA LEU A 32 16.08 9.43 -2.68
C LEU A 32 15.11 10.60 -2.93
N THR A 33 15.53 11.60 -3.68
CA THR A 33 14.73 12.79 -3.93
C THR A 33 14.09 12.72 -5.31
N ILE A 34 12.76 12.72 -5.37
CA ILE A 34 12.03 12.95 -6.62
C ILE A 34 12.12 14.44 -6.92
N ASN A 35 12.79 14.79 -8.01
CA ASN A 35 13.17 16.17 -8.30
C ASN A 35 12.00 16.99 -8.86
N PRO A 36 12.03 18.33 -8.76
CA PRO A 36 11.07 19.19 -9.44
C PRO A 36 10.97 18.88 -10.94
N GLY A 37 9.76 18.68 -11.44
CA GLY A 37 9.50 18.35 -12.85
C GLY A 37 9.80 16.90 -13.22
N ALA A 38 9.92 15.98 -12.25
CA ALA A 38 10.11 14.56 -12.48
C ALA A 38 9.00 13.94 -13.35
N THR A 39 7.79 14.47 -13.26
CA THR A 39 6.64 14.09 -14.10
C THR A 39 6.79 14.37 -15.60
N ASN A 40 7.73 15.22 -16.01
CA ASN A 40 7.97 15.45 -17.43
C ASN A 40 8.71 14.24 -18.02
N SER A 41 8.18 13.65 -19.09
CA SER A 41 8.80 12.50 -19.76
C SER A 41 10.20 12.79 -20.32
N ASP A 42 10.52 14.06 -20.57
CA ASP A 42 11.84 14.51 -21.03
C ASP A 42 12.80 14.84 -19.85
N SER A 43 12.38 14.62 -18.60
CA SER A 43 13.23 14.86 -17.43
C SER A 43 14.46 13.96 -17.45
N LEU A 44 15.64 14.58 -17.45
CA LEU A 44 16.92 13.87 -17.46
C LEU A 44 17.36 13.38 -16.07
N ASN A 45 16.73 13.89 -15.00
CA ASN A 45 17.05 13.53 -13.62
C ASN A 45 15.79 13.54 -12.75
N PRO A 46 14.83 12.63 -12.98
CA PRO A 46 13.56 12.63 -12.26
C PRO A 46 13.69 12.19 -10.79
N ILE A 47 14.73 11.43 -10.45
CA ILE A 47 14.99 10.97 -9.08
C ILE A 47 16.50 10.85 -8.82
N GLU A 48 16.97 11.28 -7.65
CA GLU A 48 18.39 11.21 -7.28
C GLU A 48 18.63 10.85 -5.80
N PRO A 49 19.51 9.87 -5.51
CA PRO A 49 20.11 8.94 -6.47
C PRO A 49 19.06 8.00 -7.08
N VAL A 50 19.32 7.51 -8.29
CA VAL A 50 18.46 6.50 -8.95
C VAL A 50 18.63 5.12 -8.33
N ASN A 51 19.86 4.79 -7.91
CA ASN A 51 20.19 3.52 -7.31
C ASN A 51 20.87 3.76 -5.96
N VAL A 52 20.56 2.92 -4.98
CA VAL A 52 21.19 2.99 -3.67
C VAL A 52 21.64 1.61 -3.20
N THR A 53 22.80 1.54 -2.56
CA THR A 53 23.26 0.35 -1.85
C THR A 53 23.19 0.63 -0.36
N ILE A 54 22.44 -0.19 0.36
CA ILE A 54 22.18 -0.03 1.80
C ILE A 54 22.49 -1.32 2.54
N PRO A 55 22.87 -1.25 3.82
CA PRO A 55 22.97 -2.44 4.66
C PRO A 55 21.57 -2.99 4.98
N VAL A 56 21.49 -4.30 5.25
CA VAL A 56 20.27 -4.91 5.79
C VAL A 56 19.86 -4.23 7.10
N GLY A 57 18.58 -3.88 7.22
CA GLY A 57 18.00 -3.15 8.35
C GLY A 57 17.99 -1.63 8.19
N ALA A 58 18.54 -1.08 7.09
CA ALA A 58 18.45 0.35 6.79
C ALA A 58 17.10 0.73 6.14
N SER A 59 16.76 2.01 6.27
CA SER A 59 15.57 2.62 5.67
C SER A 59 15.91 3.46 4.45
N VAL A 60 15.11 3.33 3.40
CA VAL A 60 15.10 4.23 2.25
C VAL A 60 13.92 5.19 2.39
N VAL A 61 14.17 6.47 2.15
CA VAL A 61 13.17 7.54 2.18
C VAL A 61 13.07 8.16 0.80
N TRP A 62 11.91 8.05 0.16
CA TRP A 62 11.60 8.79 -1.05
C TRP A 62 10.98 10.12 -0.68
N LEU A 63 11.70 11.21 -0.92
CA LEU A 63 11.27 12.57 -0.65
C LEU A 63 10.72 13.20 -1.92
N ASN A 64 9.48 13.68 -1.88
CA ASN A 64 8.86 14.36 -3.00
C ASN A 64 9.22 15.85 -3.01
N LYS A 65 10.05 16.28 -3.96
CA LYS A 65 10.29 17.70 -4.29
C LYS A 65 9.64 18.11 -5.61
N ASP A 66 8.90 17.22 -6.26
CA ASP A 66 8.02 17.58 -7.36
C ASP A 66 6.73 18.23 -6.84
N SER A 67 5.92 18.68 -7.78
CA SER A 67 4.69 19.45 -7.58
C SER A 67 3.42 18.60 -7.59
N VAL A 68 3.53 17.29 -7.84
CA VAL A 68 2.40 16.35 -7.88
C VAL A 68 2.55 15.26 -6.83
N TYR A 69 1.51 14.45 -6.66
CA TYR A 69 1.59 13.23 -5.87
C TYR A 69 2.39 12.15 -6.60
N HIS A 70 3.19 11.44 -5.83
CA HIS A 70 3.96 10.30 -6.29
C HIS A 70 3.61 9.06 -5.46
N GLN A 71 3.92 7.90 -6.03
CA GLN A 71 3.84 6.61 -5.35
C GLN A 71 5.06 5.82 -5.74
N ILE A 72 5.62 5.02 -4.82
CA ILE A 72 6.75 4.15 -5.12
C ILE A 72 6.39 2.72 -4.79
N VAL A 73 6.48 1.84 -5.78
CA VAL A 73 6.19 0.42 -5.64
C VAL A 73 7.37 -0.41 -6.10
N SER A 74 7.53 -1.60 -5.52
CA SER A 74 8.51 -2.57 -6.01
C SER A 74 8.11 -3.12 -7.38
N GLY A 75 9.06 -3.25 -8.30
CA GLY A 75 8.87 -3.79 -9.63
C GLY A 75 9.44 -2.89 -10.71
N THR A 76 8.98 -3.08 -11.94
CA THR A 76 9.39 -2.27 -13.10
C THR A 76 8.17 -1.80 -13.87
N PRO A 77 8.23 -0.68 -14.60
CA PRO A 77 7.13 -0.27 -15.46
C PRO A 77 6.73 -1.33 -16.50
N GLU A 78 7.71 -2.12 -16.96
CA GLU A 78 7.51 -3.09 -18.04
C GLU A 78 6.83 -4.38 -17.55
N ALA A 79 7.16 -4.85 -16.34
CA ALA A 79 6.61 -6.08 -15.76
C ALA A 79 5.47 -5.84 -14.74
N GLY A 80 5.29 -4.60 -14.31
CA GLY A 80 4.37 -4.24 -13.23
C GLY A 80 4.94 -4.53 -11.82
N PRO A 81 4.10 -4.41 -10.77
CA PRO A 81 4.53 -4.55 -9.40
C PRO A 81 4.96 -5.98 -9.04
N THR A 82 6.05 -6.11 -8.27
CA THR A 82 6.54 -7.40 -7.75
C THR A 82 5.97 -7.76 -6.38
N ASN A 83 5.20 -6.87 -5.76
CA ASN A 83 4.58 -7.03 -4.44
C ASN A 83 5.56 -7.25 -3.26
N ILE A 84 6.82 -6.83 -3.40
CA ILE A 84 7.80 -6.80 -2.28
C ILE A 84 7.48 -5.63 -1.33
N PHE A 85 7.14 -4.48 -1.89
CA PHE A 85 6.47 -3.38 -1.21
C PHE A 85 5.58 -2.61 -2.20
N TYR A 86 4.57 -1.95 -1.65
CA TYR A 86 3.64 -1.09 -2.38
C TYR A 86 3.41 0.15 -1.51
N GLY A 87 4.06 1.26 -1.86
CA GLY A 87 4.02 2.48 -1.03
C GLY A 87 2.71 3.23 -1.15
N ASP A 88 2.38 4.01 -0.13
CA ASP A 88 1.25 4.95 -0.18
C ASP A 88 1.55 6.12 -1.13
N PHE A 89 0.53 6.88 -1.52
CA PHE A 89 0.73 8.15 -2.22
C PHE A 89 1.28 9.21 -1.25
N PHE A 90 2.23 10.01 -1.72
CA PHE A 90 2.82 11.10 -0.94
C PHE A 90 2.95 12.38 -1.78
N GLY A 91 2.41 13.46 -1.24
CA GLY A 91 2.30 14.76 -1.91
C GLY A 91 3.57 15.61 -1.85
N PRO A 92 3.54 16.84 -2.38
CA PRO A 92 4.69 17.73 -2.40
C PRO A 92 5.26 18.00 -1.01
N ASN A 93 6.57 17.79 -0.85
CA ASN A 93 7.33 17.86 0.42
C ASN A 93 7.02 16.76 1.45
N GLU A 94 6.18 15.79 1.12
CA GLU A 94 6.01 14.58 1.93
C GLU A 94 7.01 13.50 1.51
N SER A 95 7.10 12.43 2.30
CA SER A 95 7.97 11.31 2.02
C SER A 95 7.31 9.96 2.30
N TYR A 96 7.71 8.96 1.51
CA TYR A 96 7.45 7.55 1.78
C TYR A 96 8.74 6.91 2.31
N ASN A 97 8.65 6.12 3.37
CA ASN A 97 9.80 5.41 3.93
C ASN A 97 9.58 3.90 3.93
N ARG A 98 10.66 3.14 3.72
CA ARG A 98 10.65 1.68 3.80
C ARG A 98 11.97 1.13 4.34
N THR A 99 11.88 0.27 5.35
CA THR A 99 13.01 -0.51 5.88
C THR A 99 13.19 -1.82 5.13
N PHE A 100 14.44 -2.21 4.88
CA PHE A 100 14.77 -3.41 4.10
C PHE A 100 15.58 -4.42 4.91
N ASP A 101 14.91 -5.47 5.39
CA ASP A 101 15.48 -6.45 6.35
C ASP A 101 16.06 -7.71 5.71
N SER A 102 16.12 -7.78 4.38
CA SER A 102 16.67 -8.92 3.64
C SER A 102 17.63 -8.45 2.57
N ALA A 103 18.75 -9.16 2.42
CA ALA A 103 19.71 -8.90 1.35
C ALA A 103 19.13 -9.28 -0.02
N GLY A 104 19.42 -8.49 -1.04
CA GLY A 104 18.82 -8.66 -2.35
C GLY A 104 18.92 -7.40 -3.22
N VAL A 105 18.29 -7.50 -4.39
CA VAL A 105 18.18 -6.42 -5.36
C VAL A 105 16.70 -6.23 -5.65
N ILE A 106 16.19 -5.02 -5.45
CA ILE A 106 14.78 -4.69 -5.59
C ILE A 106 14.67 -3.49 -6.54
N ASP A 107 14.07 -3.72 -7.69
CA ASP A 107 13.68 -2.61 -8.58
C ASP A 107 12.45 -1.91 -8.00
N TYR A 108 12.34 -0.61 -8.25
CA TYR A 108 11.17 0.19 -7.87
C TYR A 108 10.81 1.16 -8.99
N TYR A 109 9.56 1.58 -9.01
CA TYR A 109 9.07 2.60 -9.94
C TYR A 109 7.84 3.35 -9.41
N ASP A 110 7.55 4.49 -10.01
CA ASP A 110 6.27 5.16 -9.90
C ASP A 110 5.31 4.61 -10.98
N PRO A 111 4.14 4.03 -10.59
CA PRO A 111 3.19 3.46 -11.53
C PRO A 111 2.62 4.45 -12.55
N ILE A 112 2.53 5.73 -12.19
CA ILE A 112 1.97 6.79 -13.02
C ILE A 112 3.09 7.43 -13.86
N TRP A 113 4.22 7.72 -13.22
CA TRP A 113 5.36 8.43 -13.83
C TRP A 113 6.54 7.48 -14.03
N THR A 114 6.39 6.57 -15.00
CA THR A 114 7.29 5.42 -15.21
C THR A 114 8.77 5.75 -15.49
N ASN A 115 9.12 7.01 -15.74
CA ASN A 115 10.49 7.50 -15.81
C ASN A 115 11.14 7.67 -14.42
N ILE A 116 10.35 7.74 -13.35
CA ILE A 116 10.78 7.62 -11.95
C ILE A 116 10.90 6.14 -11.63
N LYS A 117 12.11 5.59 -11.81
CA LYS A 117 12.42 4.20 -11.51
C LYS A 117 13.87 4.05 -11.09
N GLY A 118 14.18 2.98 -10.37
CA GLY A 118 15.53 2.76 -9.86
C GLY A 118 15.67 1.42 -9.16
N GLN A 119 16.77 1.24 -8.45
CA GLN A 119 17.12 -0.02 -7.80
C GLN A 119 17.71 0.16 -6.41
N ILE A 120 17.26 -0.66 -5.48
CA ILE A 120 17.82 -0.77 -4.13
C ILE A 120 18.59 -2.08 -4.05
N THR A 121 19.86 -2.00 -3.66
CA THR A 121 20.69 -3.17 -3.35
C THR A 121 20.91 -3.24 -1.85
N THR A 122 20.40 -4.28 -1.20
CA THR A 122 20.58 -4.53 0.23
C THR A 122 21.68 -5.55 0.45
N VAL A 123 22.70 -5.18 1.23
CA VAL A 123 23.87 -6.02 1.51
C VAL A 123 23.95 -6.40 2.98
N SER A 124 24.30 -7.66 3.28
CA SER A 124 24.60 -8.09 4.64
C SER A 124 25.97 -7.55 5.05
N GLU A 125 26.10 -6.96 6.24
CA GLU A 125 27.43 -6.69 6.81
C GLU A 125 28.08 -8.00 7.25
N ASN A 126 29.02 -8.51 6.47
CA ASN A 126 30.07 -9.38 6.99
C ASN A 126 31.35 -8.55 7.15
N ASN A 127 31.87 -8.49 8.38
CA ASN A 127 33.06 -7.77 8.80
C ASN A 127 34.25 -7.86 7.81
N THR A 128 34.75 -6.67 7.46
CA THR A 128 36.15 -6.28 7.19
C THR A 128 36.98 -7.06 6.16
N GLU A 129 37.31 -6.39 5.06
CA GLU A 129 38.73 -6.17 4.77
C GLU A 129 38.99 -4.77 4.20
N SER A 130 39.43 -3.87 5.08
CA SER A 130 40.27 -2.74 4.70
C SER A 130 41.63 -3.30 4.29
N GLY A 131 41.86 -3.43 2.99
CA GLY A 131 43.18 -3.67 2.41
C GLY A 131 43.53 -2.57 1.43
N PHE A 132 44.07 -1.45 1.92
CA PHE A 132 44.75 -0.47 1.07
C PHE A 132 46.03 -1.11 0.53
N GLY A 133 46.10 -1.35 -0.77
CA GLY A 133 47.27 -1.96 -1.42
C GLY A 133 47.26 -1.70 -2.93
N THR A 134 47.79 -0.54 -3.32
CA THR A 134 48.14 -0.21 -4.70
C THR A 134 49.09 -1.26 -5.26
N THR A 135 48.80 -1.85 -6.43
CA THR A 135 49.78 -2.10 -7.49
C THR A 135 49.09 -2.55 -8.78
N SER A 136 49.30 -1.75 -9.81
CA SER A 136 49.08 -2.04 -11.22
C SER A 136 49.84 -3.27 -11.70
N SER A 137 49.19 -4.19 -12.43
CA SER A 137 49.68 -4.73 -13.71
C SER A 137 48.71 -5.73 -14.36
N ASN A 138 48.40 -5.44 -15.62
CA ASN A 138 48.02 -6.32 -16.73
C ASN A 138 47.85 -7.83 -16.47
N PHE A 139 46.70 -8.40 -16.86
CA PHE A 139 46.69 -9.60 -17.72
C PHE A 139 45.33 -9.82 -18.45
N THR A 140 45.39 -9.55 -19.76
CA THR A 140 44.75 -10.24 -20.90
C THR A 140 43.28 -10.71 -20.87
N THR A 141 42.56 -10.19 -21.85
CA THR A 141 41.55 -10.88 -22.67
C THR A 141 41.99 -12.28 -23.10
N SER A 142 41.11 -13.27 -22.91
CA SER A 142 41.10 -14.46 -23.76
C SER A 142 39.71 -14.64 -24.36
N ASN A 143 39.68 -14.53 -25.68
CA ASN A 143 38.68 -15.12 -26.54
C ASN A 143 38.78 -16.65 -26.45
N ASP A 144 37.63 -17.31 -26.52
CA ASP A 144 37.38 -18.56 -27.25
C ASP A 144 35.85 -18.58 -27.47
N ALA A 145 35.29 -18.29 -28.63
CA ALA A 145 35.42 -18.93 -29.94
C ALA A 145 35.13 -20.45 -29.88
N ASN A 146 33.85 -20.82 -29.97
CA ASN A 146 33.50 -21.91 -30.86
C ASN A 146 32.16 -21.65 -31.59
N ARG A 147 32.26 -21.78 -32.92
CA ARG A 147 31.32 -21.60 -34.03
C ARG A 147 31.07 -23.04 -34.53
N GLU A 148 29.92 -23.55 -34.95
CA GLU A 148 29.00 -23.27 -36.07
C GLU A 148 27.80 -24.25 -35.86
N ASN A 149 26.59 -24.10 -36.42
CA ASN A 149 26.31 -23.95 -37.85
C ASN A 149 24.80 -23.73 -38.15
N GLY A 150 24.51 -22.88 -39.16
CA GLY A 150 23.36 -22.91 -40.09
C GLY A 150 21.96 -22.60 -39.53
N THR A 151 21.10 -21.75 -40.10
CA THR A 151 20.98 -21.11 -41.43
C THR A 151 19.86 -20.04 -41.33
N PRO A 152 19.93 -18.90 -42.04
CA PRO A 152 18.90 -17.86 -42.01
C PRO A 152 17.91 -17.97 -43.18
N LEU A 153 16.60 -17.85 -42.91
CA LEU A 153 15.59 -17.58 -43.92
C LEU A 153 15.18 -16.10 -43.86
N THR A 154 15.39 -15.48 -45.01
CA THR A 154 14.91 -14.18 -45.48
C THR A 154 13.40 -14.03 -45.38
N ASN A 155 12.91 -12.82 -45.11
CA ASN A 155 11.92 -12.15 -45.97
C ASN A 155 11.84 -10.63 -45.70
N GLU A 156 11.74 -9.92 -46.83
CA GLU A 156 11.63 -8.47 -47.06
C GLU A 156 10.38 -7.81 -46.44
N PRO A 157 10.37 -6.45 -46.35
CA PRO A 157 9.26 -5.65 -45.85
C PRO A 157 8.28 -5.26 -46.97
N THR A 158 7.04 -4.88 -46.62
CA THR A 158 6.17 -4.13 -47.54
C THR A 158 5.30 -3.13 -46.78
N GLN A 159 5.32 -1.89 -47.26
CA GLN A 159 4.59 -0.73 -46.77
C GLN A 159 3.18 -0.61 -47.38
N SER A 160 2.31 0.08 -46.63
CA SER A 160 1.36 1.13 -47.05
C SER A 160 -0.05 0.82 -47.60
N SER A 161 -1.02 1.41 -46.88
CA SER A 161 -2.22 2.16 -47.28
C SER A 161 -3.42 1.47 -47.93
N THR A 162 -4.60 1.68 -47.34
CA THR A 162 -5.67 2.51 -47.93
C THR A 162 -6.73 2.89 -46.87
N SER A 163 -7.05 4.18 -46.85
CA SER A 163 -8.16 4.83 -46.17
C SER A 163 -9.45 4.70 -46.96
N GLU A 164 -10.61 4.60 -46.31
CA GLU A 164 -11.85 5.16 -46.86
C GLU A 164 -12.81 5.61 -45.75
N ALA A 165 -13.37 6.78 -45.98
CA ALA A 165 -14.21 7.56 -45.10
C ALA A 165 -15.70 7.37 -45.43
N PHE A 166 -16.58 7.57 -44.45
CA PHE A 166 -17.96 7.97 -44.71
C PHE A 166 -18.29 9.27 -43.98
N GLN A 167 -18.60 10.28 -44.78
CA GLN A 167 -19.11 11.59 -44.36
C GLN A 167 -20.63 11.52 -44.13
N SER A 168 -21.04 12.10 -42.99
CA SER A 168 -22.09 13.11 -42.79
C SER A 168 -23.32 13.12 -43.72
N ASN A 169 -24.50 13.25 -43.10
CA ASN A 169 -25.45 14.29 -43.50
C ASN A 169 -26.10 14.96 -42.28
N ASN A 170 -26.07 16.28 -42.36
CA ASN A 170 -26.51 17.33 -41.45
C ASN A 170 -28.05 17.49 -41.47
N VAL A 171 -28.63 18.25 -40.52
CA VAL A 171 -29.44 19.47 -40.79
C VAL A 171 -30.11 20.03 -39.50
N ASN A 172 -29.67 21.27 -39.21
CA ASN A 172 -30.34 22.48 -38.69
C ASN A 172 -30.84 22.66 -37.24
N THR A 173 -30.22 23.67 -36.63
CA THR A 173 -30.68 24.64 -35.61
C THR A 173 -31.76 25.60 -36.14
N PRO A 174 -32.50 26.37 -35.30
CA PRO A 174 -32.02 27.67 -34.75
C PRO A 174 -32.44 27.91 -33.26
N ASP A 175 -31.55 28.40 -32.39
CA ASP A 175 -31.32 29.80 -31.93
C ASP A 175 -32.25 30.33 -30.81
N VAL A 176 -31.64 31.19 -29.97
CA VAL A 176 -32.18 32.17 -29.00
C VAL A 176 -32.29 31.79 -27.51
N GLY A 177 -31.29 32.25 -26.73
CA GLY A 177 -31.49 33.33 -25.74
C GLY A 177 -31.97 33.02 -24.31
N ASN A 178 -31.09 33.40 -23.37
CA ASN A 178 -31.35 34.21 -22.18
C ASN A 178 -31.36 33.55 -20.79
N SER A 179 -30.62 34.24 -19.90
CA SER A 179 -30.57 34.12 -18.44
C SER A 179 -31.96 34.23 -17.79
N ILE A 180 -32.17 33.53 -16.66
CA ILE A 180 -32.79 34.02 -15.42
C ILE A 180 -32.79 32.90 -14.35
N GLN A 181 -32.30 33.27 -13.16
CA GLN A 181 -32.42 32.60 -11.86
C GLN A 181 -33.90 32.41 -11.43
N PRO A 182 -34.22 31.45 -10.56
CA PRO A 182 -34.79 31.89 -9.28
C PRO A 182 -34.25 31.16 -8.04
N GLN A 183 -34.35 31.92 -6.95
CA GLN A 183 -33.97 31.66 -5.57
C GLN A 183 -34.92 30.70 -4.82
N SER A 184 -34.31 30.01 -3.84
CA SER A 184 -34.71 29.85 -2.43
C SER A 184 -36.03 29.18 -2.04
N GLY A 185 -35.89 28.09 -1.27
CA GLY A 185 -36.80 27.62 -0.22
C GLY A 185 -36.00 26.95 0.90
N ILE A 186 -36.22 27.36 2.15
CA ILE A 186 -35.44 27.09 3.37
C ILE A 186 -36.00 25.85 4.13
N ILE A 187 -35.22 25.36 5.12
CA ILE A 187 -35.54 24.67 6.40
C ILE A 187 -35.10 23.18 6.41
N GLY A 188 -34.24 22.69 7.32
CA GLY A 188 -33.62 23.30 8.50
C GLY A 188 -32.46 22.47 9.06
N GLU A 189 -31.48 23.19 9.61
CA GLU A 189 -30.33 22.68 10.36
C GLU A 189 -30.73 22.37 11.81
N ASN A 190 -30.08 21.38 12.42
CA ASN A 190 -30.04 21.21 13.86
C ASN A 190 -28.60 20.90 14.30
N THR A 191 -27.80 21.96 14.46
CA THR A 191 -26.48 21.92 15.12
C THR A 191 -26.63 22.57 16.48
N GLN A 192 -26.34 21.84 17.56
CA GLN A 192 -26.26 22.41 18.91
C GLN A 192 -24.85 22.92 19.20
N SER A 193 -24.79 24.22 19.47
CA SER A 193 -23.63 24.99 19.87
C SER A 193 -23.33 24.87 21.36
N PHE A 194 -22.05 25.00 21.73
CA PHE A 194 -21.65 25.59 23.01
C PHE A 194 -20.82 26.85 22.76
N THR A 195 -21.26 27.93 23.40
CA THR A 195 -20.84 29.33 23.31
C THR A 195 -19.57 29.64 24.09
N THR A 196 -18.77 30.62 23.64
CA THR A 196 -18.29 31.71 24.53
C THR A 196 -17.85 32.95 23.74
N ASP A 197 -18.53 34.07 23.97
CA ASP A 197 -17.98 35.42 23.77
C ASP A 197 -17.07 35.77 24.95
N GLN A 198 -15.91 36.40 24.70
CA GLN A 198 -15.40 37.58 25.44
C GLN A 198 -14.13 38.17 24.78
N GLN A 199 -14.33 39.38 24.23
CA GLN A 199 -13.48 40.58 24.19
C GLN A 199 -11.93 40.48 24.25
N GLN A 200 -11.31 41.08 23.22
CA GLN A 200 -9.89 41.35 23.08
C GLN A 200 -9.40 42.49 23.99
N GLN A 201 -8.28 42.28 24.67
CA GLN A 201 -7.31 43.33 25.03
C GLN A 201 -5.86 42.77 24.94
N PRO A 202 -4.86 43.58 24.56
CA PRO A 202 -3.53 43.09 24.19
C PRO A 202 -2.61 42.92 25.40
N VAL A 203 -1.91 41.78 25.49
CA VAL A 203 -0.87 41.54 26.52
C VAL A 203 0.51 41.57 25.88
N GLN A 204 1.38 42.37 26.50
CA GLN A 204 2.77 42.63 26.14
C GLN A 204 3.64 41.37 26.29
N GLN A 205 4.59 41.19 25.36
CA GLN A 205 5.58 40.12 25.42
C GLN A 205 6.67 40.45 26.45
N GLN A 206 6.91 39.53 27.41
CA GLN A 206 8.15 39.42 28.16
C GLN A 206 8.90 38.15 27.72
N PRO A 207 10.25 38.17 27.61
CA PRO A 207 11.00 37.03 27.13
C PRO A 207 11.22 36.01 28.25
N VAL A 208 10.81 34.76 28.03
CA VAL A 208 11.12 33.62 28.90
C VAL A 208 12.49 33.07 28.51
N GLN A 209 13.41 33.04 29.47
CA GLN A 209 14.74 32.45 29.35
C GLN A 209 14.64 30.92 29.29
N GLN A 210 15.31 30.31 28.31
CA GLN A 210 15.43 28.86 28.17
C GLN A 210 16.51 28.33 29.14
N GLN A 211 16.15 27.39 30.01
CA GLN A 211 17.11 26.50 30.67
C GLN A 211 17.15 25.15 29.93
N PRO A 212 18.31 24.50 29.80
CA PRO A 212 18.39 23.20 29.12
C PRO A 212 17.88 22.10 30.05
N VAL A 213 16.85 21.37 29.62
CA VAL A 213 16.42 20.12 30.25
C VAL A 213 17.27 18.98 29.68
N GLN A 214 18.04 18.32 30.54
CA GLN A 214 18.72 17.07 30.20
C GLN A 214 17.67 15.97 30.05
N GLN A 215 17.53 15.43 28.84
CA GLN A 215 16.65 14.29 28.55
C GLN A 215 17.34 13.00 29.01
N GLN A 216 16.75 12.29 29.97
CA GLN A 216 17.05 10.87 30.18
C GLN A 216 16.28 10.06 29.12
N PRO A 217 16.85 8.98 28.55
CA PRO A 217 16.16 8.17 27.55
C PRO A 217 14.97 7.47 28.21
N VAL A 218 13.77 7.75 27.72
CA VAL A 218 12.61 6.90 27.95
C VAL A 218 12.87 5.62 27.15
N GLN A 219 13.06 4.49 27.82
CA GLN A 219 13.07 3.19 27.17
C GLN A 219 11.65 2.90 26.68
N GLN A 220 11.43 3.12 25.40
CA GLN A 220 10.23 2.72 24.69
C GLN A 220 10.30 1.21 24.45
N PRO A 221 9.24 0.42 24.71
CA PRO A 221 9.28 -1.02 24.43
C PRO A 221 9.51 -1.23 22.93
N THR A 222 10.56 -1.97 22.58
CA THR A 222 10.85 -2.38 21.21
C THR A 222 9.82 -3.44 20.80
N GLU A 223 8.76 -3.04 20.10
CA GLU A 223 7.97 -3.98 19.32
C GLU A 223 8.81 -4.44 18.13
N GLN A 224 9.18 -5.72 18.12
CA GLN A 224 9.84 -6.36 16.99
C GLN A 224 8.86 -6.39 15.81
N ILE A 225 9.17 -5.68 14.72
CA ILE A 225 8.41 -5.78 13.47
C ILE A 225 8.77 -7.12 12.82
N VAL A 226 7.94 -8.13 13.06
CA VAL A 226 7.84 -9.30 12.18
C VAL A 226 7.28 -8.79 10.85
N GLN A 227 7.96 -9.03 9.73
CA GLN A 227 7.31 -8.88 8.42
C GLN A 227 6.15 -9.86 8.36
N ASP A 228 4.96 -9.36 8.66
CA ASP A 228 3.73 -10.13 8.82
C ASP A 228 3.26 -10.59 7.43
N GLN A 229 3.81 -11.69 6.93
CA GLN A 229 3.13 -12.44 5.89
C GLN A 229 1.77 -12.82 6.48
N LEU A 230 0.67 -12.39 5.86
CA LEU A 230 -0.71 -12.67 6.33
C LEU A 230 -0.83 -14.14 6.77
N GLN A 231 -0.85 -14.34 8.08
CA GLN A 231 -0.99 -15.63 8.72
C GLN A 231 -2.41 -15.72 9.26
N ILE A 232 -3.26 -16.42 8.51
CA ILE A 232 -4.64 -16.68 8.93
C ILE A 232 -4.59 -17.86 9.91
N PRO A 233 -5.15 -17.72 11.13
CA PRO A 233 -5.24 -18.84 12.07
C PRO A 233 -5.99 -20.01 11.43
N GLN A 234 -5.56 -21.25 11.70
CA GLN A 234 -6.34 -22.41 11.29
C GLN A 234 -7.65 -22.45 12.09
N HIS A 235 -8.76 -22.72 11.42
CA HIS A 235 -10.08 -22.83 12.05
C HIS A 235 -10.92 -23.91 11.35
N ASP A 236 -11.93 -24.43 12.06
CA ASP A 236 -13.04 -25.16 11.45
C ASP A 236 -13.98 -24.18 10.71
N THR A 237 -15.12 -24.62 10.18
CA THR A 237 -16.11 -23.66 9.68
C THR A 237 -16.58 -22.76 10.83
N ILE A 238 -16.52 -21.44 10.63
CA ILE A 238 -16.90 -20.43 11.62
C ILE A 238 -17.94 -19.46 11.04
N ASP A 239 -18.79 -18.91 11.90
CA ASP A 239 -19.84 -17.94 11.54
C ASP A 239 -19.52 -16.51 12.03
N SER A 240 -18.34 -16.31 12.62
CA SER A 240 -17.96 -15.07 13.28
C SER A 240 -16.49 -14.75 13.03
N PHE A 241 -16.21 -13.67 12.31
CA PHE A 241 -14.86 -13.26 11.94
C PHE A 241 -14.78 -11.77 11.59
N LYS A 242 -13.56 -11.23 11.69
CA LYS A 242 -13.20 -9.89 11.20
C LYS A 242 -12.23 -10.02 10.05
N ALA A 243 -12.42 -9.21 9.01
CA ALA A 243 -11.48 -9.12 7.93
C ALA A 243 -11.30 -7.66 7.48
N ASN A 244 -10.09 -7.32 7.05
CA ASN A 244 -9.80 -6.01 6.46
C ASN A 244 -8.67 -6.14 5.45
N GLY A 245 -8.53 -5.11 4.63
CA GLY A 245 -7.53 -5.12 3.60
C GLY A 245 -7.50 -3.87 2.75
N LYS A 246 -6.72 -3.96 1.67
CA LYS A 246 -6.56 -2.90 0.69
C LYS A 246 -7.34 -3.20 -0.57
N ILE A 247 -7.87 -2.16 -1.19
CA ILE A 247 -8.34 -2.18 -2.57
C ILE A 247 -7.20 -1.73 -3.48
N ASN A 248 -6.97 -2.48 -4.55
CA ASN A 248 -5.97 -2.19 -5.57
C ASN A 248 -6.50 -2.72 -6.91
N SER A 249 -7.48 -2.01 -7.47
CA SER A 249 -8.21 -2.44 -8.66
C SER A 249 -7.98 -1.47 -9.81
N PHE A 250 -7.91 -2.02 -11.02
CA PHE A 250 -7.84 -1.25 -12.25
C PHE A 250 -9.07 -1.54 -13.09
N ILE A 251 -9.84 -0.50 -13.36
CA ILE A 251 -11.16 -0.58 -13.99
C ILE A 251 -11.16 0.23 -15.28
N VAL A 252 -11.53 -0.40 -16.39
CA VAL A 252 -11.55 0.26 -17.69
C VAL A 252 -13.00 0.49 -18.13
N THR A 253 -13.46 1.73 -18.12
CA THR A 253 -14.75 2.11 -18.69
C THR A 253 -14.58 2.51 -20.17
N SER A 254 -15.69 2.74 -20.87
CA SER A 254 -15.67 3.17 -22.27
C SER A 254 -14.99 4.53 -22.49
N SER A 255 -14.90 5.36 -21.45
CA SER A 255 -14.36 6.73 -21.52
C SER A 255 -12.99 6.90 -20.85
N SER A 256 -12.63 6.05 -19.88
CA SER A 256 -11.40 6.21 -19.10
C SER A 256 -10.99 4.92 -18.40
N ALA A 257 -9.70 4.81 -18.10
CA ALA A 257 -9.19 3.81 -17.18
C ALA A 257 -9.02 4.43 -15.78
N TRP A 258 -9.42 3.71 -14.74
CA TRP A 258 -9.47 4.17 -13.37
C TRP A 258 -8.66 3.24 -12.49
N ASN A 259 -7.80 3.82 -11.66
CA ASN A 259 -7.16 3.12 -10.56
C ASN A 259 -7.99 3.37 -9.30
N ALA A 260 -8.52 2.30 -8.71
CA ALA A 260 -9.22 2.32 -7.45
C ALA A 260 -8.29 1.82 -6.34
N THR A 261 -8.05 2.68 -5.36
CA THR A 261 -7.20 2.38 -4.20
C THR A 261 -7.90 2.77 -2.92
N GLY A 262 -7.77 1.96 -1.88
CA GLY A 262 -8.46 2.25 -0.64
C GLY A 262 -8.37 1.16 0.39
N ASP A 263 -9.21 1.27 1.39
CA ASP A 263 -9.35 0.31 2.48
C ASP A 263 -10.74 -0.33 2.43
N TRP A 264 -10.83 -1.56 2.93
CA TRP A 264 -12.10 -2.21 3.20
C TRP A 264 -12.07 -2.88 4.58
N ASN A 265 -13.23 -2.96 5.21
CA ASN A 265 -13.41 -3.61 6.50
C ASN A 265 -14.71 -4.42 6.51
N MET A 266 -14.65 -5.61 7.09
CA MET A 266 -15.76 -6.54 7.23
C MET A 266 -15.81 -7.10 8.65
N ILE A 267 -17.01 -7.14 9.22
CA ILE A 267 -17.31 -7.83 10.48
C ILE A 267 -18.54 -8.70 10.26
N VAL A 268 -18.37 -10.00 10.48
CA VAL A 268 -19.44 -10.99 10.50
C VAL A 268 -19.53 -11.55 11.91
N GLU A 269 -20.74 -11.61 12.45
CA GLU A 269 -20.99 -12.11 13.80
C GLU A 269 -22.27 -12.96 13.81
N ASN A 270 -22.16 -14.20 14.29
CA ASN A 270 -23.23 -15.19 14.34
C ASN A 270 -23.93 -15.38 12.98
N GLY A 271 -23.15 -15.41 11.90
CA GLY A 271 -23.64 -15.60 10.53
C GLY A 271 -24.22 -14.34 9.89
N GLU A 272 -24.21 -13.19 10.56
CA GLU A 272 -24.78 -11.95 10.03
C GLU A 272 -23.69 -10.91 9.72
N MET A 273 -23.83 -10.20 8.59
CA MET A 273 -22.99 -9.05 8.28
C MET A 273 -23.31 -7.90 9.25
N LYS A 274 -22.36 -7.52 10.10
CA LYS A 274 -22.50 -6.39 11.03
C LYS A 274 -21.93 -5.09 10.46
N ASN A 275 -20.88 -5.22 9.67
CA ASN A 275 -20.24 -4.09 9.02
C ASN A 275 -19.59 -4.55 7.74
N PHE A 276 -19.88 -3.87 6.64
CA PHE A 276 -19.06 -3.91 5.44
C PHE A 276 -18.95 -2.47 4.91
N VAL A 277 -17.73 -1.96 4.87
CA VAL A 277 -17.45 -0.62 4.38
C VAL A 277 -16.17 -0.63 3.57
N THR A 278 -16.21 0.08 2.45
CA THR A 278 -15.01 0.46 1.72
C THR A 278 -14.84 1.98 1.77
N ASN A 279 -13.60 2.44 1.72
CA ASN A 279 -13.27 3.83 1.44
C ASN A 279 -12.26 3.83 0.29
N MET A 280 -12.73 4.14 -0.92
CA MET A 280 -11.94 4.02 -2.14
C MET A 280 -11.80 5.37 -2.82
N ALA A 281 -10.57 5.75 -3.14
CA ALA A 281 -10.29 6.82 -4.10
C ALA A 281 -10.14 6.23 -5.50
N TRP A 282 -10.74 6.90 -6.48
CA TRP A 282 -10.71 6.53 -7.89
C TRP A 282 -10.04 7.65 -8.67
N PHE A 283 -9.05 7.30 -9.48
CA PHE A 283 -8.30 8.28 -10.26
C PHE A 283 -7.98 7.77 -11.66
N ASN A 284 -8.20 8.60 -12.68
CA ASN A 284 -7.93 8.24 -14.08
C ASN A 284 -6.72 8.97 -14.69
N GLY A 285 -5.91 9.65 -13.89
CA GLY A 285 -4.80 10.49 -14.36
C GLY A 285 -5.16 11.98 -14.50
N THR A 286 -6.45 12.33 -14.56
CA THR A 286 -6.90 13.72 -14.75
C THR A 286 -7.96 14.18 -13.75
N THR A 287 -8.85 13.28 -13.36
CA THR A 287 -9.95 13.51 -12.44
C THR A 287 -10.00 12.39 -11.41
N GLY A 288 -10.47 12.71 -10.22
CA GLY A 288 -10.72 11.70 -9.20
C GLY A 288 -11.93 12.02 -8.34
N HIS A 289 -12.43 10.99 -7.69
CA HIS A 289 -13.55 11.02 -6.76
C HIS A 289 -13.45 9.82 -5.81
N THR A 290 -14.32 9.75 -4.82
CA THR A 290 -14.41 8.56 -3.94
C THR A 290 -15.58 7.69 -4.31
N HIS A 291 -15.46 6.40 -3.98
CA HIS A 291 -16.57 5.46 -3.88
C HIS A 291 -16.55 4.79 -2.51
N ASP A 292 -17.74 4.63 -1.94
CA ASP A 292 -17.95 3.87 -0.71
C ASP A 292 -19.05 2.84 -0.98
N PHE A 293 -18.77 1.58 -0.67
CA PHE A 293 -19.75 0.50 -0.64
C PHE A 293 -20.16 0.31 0.82
N LEU A 294 -21.46 0.39 1.07
CA LEU A 294 -22.03 0.56 2.41
C LEU A 294 -23.27 -0.33 2.57
N ASN A 295 -23.68 -0.54 3.83
CA ASN A 295 -24.95 -1.17 4.17
C ASN A 295 -25.20 -2.53 3.48
N PHE A 296 -24.14 -3.34 3.30
CA PHE A 296 -24.30 -4.65 2.67
C PHE A 296 -25.21 -5.55 3.51
N ASP A 297 -26.31 -6.00 2.91
CA ASP A 297 -27.27 -6.94 3.48
C ASP A 297 -27.14 -8.29 2.80
N SER A 298 -26.69 -9.30 3.55
CA SER A 298 -26.44 -10.64 3.03
C SER A 298 -27.74 -11.42 2.84
N SER A 299 -27.89 -12.10 1.71
CA SER A 299 -29.07 -12.91 1.36
C SER A 299 -29.29 -14.16 2.23
N GLY A 300 -28.29 -14.55 3.03
CA GLY A 300 -28.32 -15.70 3.91
C GLY A 300 -27.23 -15.66 4.99
N GLU A 301 -27.20 -16.70 5.82
CA GLU A 301 -26.18 -16.86 6.86
C GLU A 301 -24.78 -17.04 6.24
N ILE A 302 -23.79 -16.39 6.85
CA ILE A 302 -22.41 -16.36 6.39
C ILE A 302 -21.56 -17.34 7.21
N GLU A 303 -20.94 -18.31 6.55
CA GLU A 303 -20.01 -19.26 7.17
C GLU A 303 -18.67 -19.26 6.42
N LEU A 304 -17.56 -18.98 7.11
CA LEU A 304 -16.22 -19.05 6.56
C LEU A 304 -15.66 -20.48 6.69
N PRO A 305 -15.41 -21.20 5.59
CA PRO A 305 -14.87 -22.56 5.64
C PRO A 305 -13.36 -22.58 5.99
N PRO A 306 -12.80 -23.73 6.40
CA PRO A 306 -11.39 -23.87 6.77
C PRO A 306 -10.38 -23.52 5.68
N ASP A 307 -10.79 -23.55 4.41
CA ASP A 307 -9.95 -23.18 3.28
C ASP A 307 -9.96 -21.66 3.00
N ASN A 308 -10.71 -20.88 3.78
CA ASN A 308 -10.83 -19.44 3.69
C ASN A 308 -11.36 -18.92 2.34
N ILE A 309 -12.17 -19.73 1.64
CA ILE A 309 -12.82 -19.31 0.40
C ILE A 309 -14.32 -19.16 0.67
N LEU A 310 -14.83 -17.95 0.47
CA LEU A 310 -16.20 -17.57 0.81
C LEU A 310 -16.78 -16.69 -0.28
N THR A 311 -18.04 -16.93 -0.63
CA THR A 311 -18.85 -16.04 -1.47
C THR A 311 -20.08 -15.64 -0.70
N ILE A 312 -20.36 -14.34 -0.65
CA ILE A 312 -21.50 -13.76 0.04
C ILE A 312 -22.28 -12.95 -0.99
N ASP A 313 -23.50 -13.37 -1.28
CA ASP A 313 -24.43 -12.67 -2.15
C ASP A 313 -25.39 -11.83 -1.31
N GLY A 314 -25.73 -10.64 -1.79
CA GLY A 314 -26.57 -9.69 -1.06
C GLY A 314 -26.77 -8.40 -1.86
N ASP A 315 -27.22 -7.35 -1.18
CA ASP A 315 -27.42 -6.03 -1.76
C ASP A 315 -26.58 -5.00 -0.99
N MET A 316 -26.07 -3.94 -1.64
CA MET A 316 -25.38 -2.82 -0.96
C MET A 316 -25.70 -1.47 -1.58
N ASP A 317 -25.47 -0.43 -0.81
CA ASP A 317 -25.49 0.94 -1.31
C ASP A 317 -24.13 1.31 -1.89
N VAL A 318 -24.16 1.99 -3.03
CA VAL A 318 -22.98 2.52 -3.70
C VAL A 318 -23.00 4.03 -3.68
N ALA A 319 -22.09 4.62 -2.91
CA ALA A 319 -21.92 6.06 -2.78
C ALA A 319 -20.77 6.58 -3.64
N SER A 320 -20.84 7.87 -3.96
CA SER A 320 -19.77 8.65 -4.56
C SER A 320 -19.60 9.97 -3.83
N ASN A 321 -18.38 10.30 -3.41
CA ASN A 321 -18.10 11.51 -2.62
C ASN A 321 -19.02 11.65 -1.38
N GLY A 322 -19.30 10.54 -0.70
CA GLY A 322 -20.15 10.48 0.49
C GLY A 322 -21.66 10.58 0.22
N VAL A 323 -22.11 10.54 -1.04
CA VAL A 323 -23.52 10.57 -1.42
C VAL A 323 -23.91 9.26 -2.08
N ILE A 324 -24.89 8.55 -1.52
CA ILE A 324 -25.46 7.33 -2.12
C ILE A 324 -26.03 7.68 -3.49
N SER A 325 -25.47 7.04 -4.52
CA SER A 325 -25.86 7.23 -5.92
C SER A 325 -26.76 6.09 -6.41
N TRP A 326 -26.53 4.88 -5.88
CA TRP A 326 -27.37 3.70 -6.10
C TRP A 326 -27.63 3.01 -4.76
N ASP A 327 -28.88 2.64 -4.51
CA ASP A 327 -29.38 2.05 -3.26
C ASP A 327 -29.78 0.59 -3.56
N GLY A 328 -29.41 -0.33 -2.67
CA GLY A 328 -29.79 -1.76 -2.79
C GLY A 328 -29.35 -2.44 -4.08
N VAL A 329 -28.10 -2.26 -4.50
CA VAL A 329 -27.51 -2.86 -5.71
C VAL A 329 -27.17 -4.32 -5.48
N GLU A 330 -27.67 -5.23 -6.32
CA GLU A 330 -27.32 -6.65 -6.26
C GLU A 330 -25.80 -6.83 -6.34
N SER A 331 -25.22 -7.55 -5.39
CA SER A 331 -23.78 -7.56 -5.18
C SER A 331 -23.26 -8.88 -4.63
N THR A 332 -22.02 -9.20 -4.99
CA THR A 332 -21.30 -10.38 -4.51
C THR A 332 -19.95 -9.98 -3.94
N ILE A 333 -19.67 -10.41 -2.70
CA ILE A 333 -18.35 -10.32 -2.09
C ILE A 333 -17.73 -11.72 -2.06
N ASN A 334 -16.57 -11.86 -2.69
CA ASN A 334 -15.78 -13.09 -2.67
C ASN A 334 -14.47 -12.88 -1.91
N ILE A 335 -14.24 -13.71 -0.89
CA ILE A 335 -12.93 -13.91 -0.29
C ILE A 335 -12.29 -15.14 -0.96
N GLY A 336 -11.14 -14.94 -1.57
CA GLY A 336 -10.47 -15.93 -2.41
C GLY A 336 -8.99 -16.10 -2.07
N GLY A 337 -8.30 -16.93 -2.86
CA GLY A 337 -6.86 -17.16 -2.71
C GLY A 337 -6.45 -17.77 -1.36
N GLY A 338 -7.37 -18.47 -0.70
CA GLY A 338 -7.21 -18.96 0.67
C GLY A 338 -7.21 -17.82 1.70
N GLY A 339 -8.17 -16.90 1.61
CA GLY A 339 -8.31 -15.76 2.51
C GLY A 339 -7.37 -14.60 2.22
N LYS A 340 -6.75 -14.53 1.05
CA LYS A 340 -5.70 -13.54 0.71
C LYS A 340 -6.19 -12.42 -0.19
N THR A 341 -7.30 -12.63 -0.89
CA THR A 341 -7.85 -11.65 -1.84
C THR A 341 -9.31 -11.41 -1.56
N ILE A 342 -9.77 -10.21 -1.88
CA ILE A 342 -11.19 -9.88 -1.95
C ILE A 342 -11.55 -9.50 -3.38
N THR A 343 -12.74 -9.88 -3.82
CA THR A 343 -13.37 -9.40 -5.05
C THR A 343 -14.79 -8.95 -4.71
N ILE A 344 -15.15 -7.73 -5.06
CA ILE A 344 -16.46 -7.13 -4.80
C ILE A 344 -17.07 -6.82 -6.16
N SER A 345 -18.21 -7.41 -6.45
CA SER A 345 -18.96 -7.18 -7.68
C SER A 345 -20.27 -6.51 -7.34
N VAL A 346 -20.62 -5.49 -8.12
CA VAL A 346 -21.90 -4.80 -8.07
C VAL A 346 -22.57 -5.00 -9.42
N ASP A 347 -23.88 -5.15 -9.44
CA ASP A 347 -24.61 -5.41 -10.68
C ASP A 347 -24.41 -4.27 -11.69
N HIS A 348 -24.27 -4.68 -12.94
CA HIS A 348 -23.92 -3.77 -14.03
C HIS A 348 -25.07 -2.86 -14.42
N GLU A 349 -26.29 -3.41 -14.44
CA GLU A 349 -27.50 -2.69 -14.85
C GLU A 349 -27.97 -1.77 -13.74
N ASP A 350 -27.94 -2.25 -12.49
CA ASP A 350 -28.34 -1.47 -11.30
C ASP A 350 -27.43 -0.25 -11.06
N THR A 351 -26.18 -0.31 -11.55
CA THR A 351 -25.22 0.80 -11.45
C THR A 351 -25.14 1.65 -12.72
N ASP A 352 -26.15 1.61 -13.60
CA ASP A 352 -26.16 2.32 -14.89
C ASP A 352 -24.86 2.12 -15.70
N HIS A 353 -24.32 0.90 -15.63
CA HIS A 353 -23.11 0.49 -16.31
C HIS A 353 -21.82 1.19 -15.84
N HIS A 354 -21.85 1.88 -14.69
CA HIS A 354 -20.78 2.76 -14.21
C HIS A 354 -19.42 2.06 -14.03
N PHE A 355 -19.44 0.82 -13.56
CA PHE A 355 -18.23 0.00 -13.33
C PHE A 355 -17.83 -0.84 -14.55
N ALA A 356 -18.50 -0.67 -15.70
CA ALA A 356 -18.25 -1.42 -16.93
C ALA A 356 -18.24 -2.96 -16.74
N GLY A 357 -19.05 -3.45 -15.78
CA GLY A 357 -19.20 -4.88 -15.47
C GLY A 357 -17.97 -5.52 -14.84
N GLN A 358 -17.00 -4.72 -14.38
CA GLN A 358 -15.78 -5.21 -13.74
C GLN A 358 -15.92 -5.21 -12.22
N SER A 359 -15.42 -6.26 -11.60
CA SER A 359 -15.34 -6.36 -10.14
C SER A 359 -14.17 -5.54 -9.60
N ILE A 360 -14.35 -5.04 -8.37
CA ILE A 360 -13.31 -4.38 -7.61
C ILE A 360 -12.51 -5.45 -6.88
N VAL A 361 -11.18 -5.42 -7.03
CA VAL A 361 -10.28 -6.41 -6.43
C VAL A 361 -9.38 -5.78 -5.38
N GLY A 362 -9.05 -6.57 -4.38
CA GLY A 362 -8.22 -6.16 -3.26
C GLY A 362 -7.44 -7.31 -2.64
N THR A 363 -6.59 -6.95 -1.69
CA THR A 363 -5.88 -7.90 -0.82
C THR A 363 -6.53 -7.92 0.55
N VAL A 364 -6.39 -9.05 1.25
CA VAL A 364 -6.70 -9.18 2.67
C VAL A 364 -5.43 -8.92 3.45
N THR A 365 -5.47 -8.01 4.43
CA THR A 365 -4.36 -7.73 5.35
C THR A 365 -4.58 -8.34 6.73
N SER A 366 -5.82 -8.66 7.08
CA SER A 366 -6.15 -9.44 8.26
C SER A 366 -7.43 -10.24 8.02
N LEU A 367 -7.43 -11.50 8.47
CA LEU A 367 -8.61 -12.33 8.61
C LEU A 367 -8.48 -13.07 9.94
N THR A 368 -9.41 -12.82 10.86
CA THR A 368 -9.33 -13.30 12.23
C THR A 368 -10.67 -13.85 12.70
N PRO A 369 -10.78 -15.13 13.08
CA PRO A 369 -11.93 -15.67 13.79
C PRO A 369 -12.19 -14.86 15.08
N CYS A 370 -13.45 -14.57 15.37
CA CYS A 370 -13.83 -13.83 16.58
C CYS A 370 -15.05 -14.48 17.23
N SER A 371 -15.21 -14.31 18.54
CA SER A 371 -16.43 -14.71 19.24
C SER A 371 -16.52 -14.02 20.58
N ASP A 372 -17.74 -13.66 20.97
CA ASP A 372 -18.05 -13.15 22.31
C ASP A 372 -18.35 -14.28 23.31
N SER A 373 -18.33 -15.54 22.86
CA SER A 373 -18.50 -16.74 23.69
C SER A 373 -17.33 -17.72 23.53
N PRO A 374 -16.96 -18.50 24.57
CA PRO A 374 -15.93 -19.51 24.42
C PRO A 374 -16.31 -20.58 23.40
N GLY A 375 -15.37 -20.93 22.53
CA GLY A 375 -15.53 -21.97 21.51
C GLY A 375 -15.51 -23.39 22.09
N ALA A 376 -15.53 -24.38 21.20
CA ALA A 376 -15.33 -25.77 21.57
C ALA A 376 -14.01 -25.92 22.35
N SER A 377 -13.99 -26.76 23.39
CA SER A 377 -12.81 -26.96 24.25
C SER A 377 -12.33 -25.71 25.03
N MET A 378 -13.20 -24.72 25.27
CA MET A 378 -12.88 -23.45 25.96
C MET A 378 -11.82 -22.61 25.23
N GLU A 379 -11.76 -22.70 23.90
CA GLU A 379 -10.99 -21.75 23.09
C GLU A 379 -11.53 -20.32 23.32
N ILE A 380 -10.64 -19.38 23.60
CA ILE A 380 -10.99 -17.96 23.80
C ILE A 380 -10.53 -17.21 22.56
N LEU A 381 -11.49 -16.70 21.79
CA LEU A 381 -11.25 -15.88 20.62
C LEU A 381 -11.30 -14.38 20.99
N PRO A 382 -10.71 -13.50 20.17
CA PRO A 382 -10.93 -12.07 20.31
C PRO A 382 -12.41 -11.72 20.07
N THR A 383 -12.87 -10.61 20.66
CA THR A 383 -14.23 -10.09 20.45
C THR A 383 -14.42 -9.61 19.02
N CYS A 384 -15.67 -9.68 18.52
CA CYS A 384 -16.02 -9.14 17.20
C CYS A 384 -16.21 -7.61 17.22
N ASN A 385 -16.37 -7.03 18.42
CA ASN A 385 -16.48 -5.59 18.67
C ASN A 385 -15.13 -4.87 18.73
#